data_AF-A0A2G9U4J9-F1
#
_entry.id   AF-A0A2G9U4J9-F1
#
_cell.length_a   1.000
_cell.length_b   1.000
_cell.length_c   1.000
_cell.angle_alpha   90.00
_cell.angle_beta   90.00
_cell.angle_gamma   90.00
#
_symmetry.space_group_name_H-M   'P 1'
#
loop_
_entity.id
_entity.type
_entity.pdbx_description
1 polymer ?
#
loop_
_entity_poly.entity_id
_entity_poly.type
_entity_poly.pdbx_seq_one_letter_code
_entity_poly.pdbx_strand_id
1 'polypeptide(L)'
;MMRSFGFSNSGFDPLPAAGKVLVKGPILSFELRLRFIPQSAYELLLTESNAFFYLNEQVFEDFLGHVAWKVSLEAALELAALKVCRDCLEKQVKSCLDHKIDLDSINMDSAMQAFIPKSVLCGENIKPSALRRQFSQLLKKFSSLSPTESVLRSLSILIDIVKFDVEIFKASMG
;
A
#
# COMPACT_ATOMS: atom_id res chain seq x y z
N MET A 1 10.22 20.23 44.86
CA MET A 1 11.06 20.49 43.67
C MET A 1 10.75 19.42 42.63
N MET A 2 9.64 19.59 41.91
CA MET A 2 9.25 18.76 40.77
C MET A 2 9.40 19.66 39.55
N ARG A 3 10.32 19.29 38.64
CA ARG A 3 10.51 20.02 37.38
C ARG A 3 9.35 19.68 36.46
N SER A 4 8.51 20.68 36.21
CA SER A 4 7.58 20.71 35.09
C SER A 4 8.37 20.51 33.79
N PHE A 5 8.13 19.40 33.10
CA PHE A 5 8.50 19.31 31.69
C PHE A 5 7.47 20.13 30.91
N GLY A 6 7.89 21.32 30.48
CA GLY A 6 7.12 22.12 29.54
C GLY A 6 7.02 21.37 28.23
N PHE A 7 5.81 20.92 27.87
CA PHE A 7 5.48 20.67 26.49
C PHE A 7 5.47 22.03 25.80
N SER A 8 6.50 22.32 25.01
CA SER A 8 6.44 23.46 24.11
C SER A 8 5.35 23.18 23.08
N ASN A 9 4.44 24.13 22.92
CA ASN A 9 3.57 24.26 21.76
C ASN A 9 4.44 24.35 20.50
N SER A 10 4.84 23.22 19.95
CA SER A 10 5.20 23.09 18.54
C SER A 10 4.02 22.38 17.89
N GLY A 11 3.35 23.10 16.99
CA GLY A 11 2.13 22.68 16.33
C GLY A 11 2.18 21.21 15.92
N PHE A 12 1.11 20.49 16.25
CA PHE A 12 0.74 19.33 15.45
C PHE A 12 0.37 19.88 14.08
N ASP A 13 1.36 19.96 13.20
CA ASP A 13 1.11 20.12 11.78
C ASP A 13 0.13 19.01 11.37
N PRO A 14 -0.84 19.31 10.50
CA PRO A 14 -1.70 18.29 9.93
C PRO A 14 -0.82 17.16 9.37
N LEU A 15 -1.25 15.92 9.59
CA LEU A 15 -0.59 14.71 9.12
C LEU A 15 -0.03 14.95 7.70
N PRO A 16 1.31 14.85 7.48
CA PRO A 16 1.89 15.14 6.19
C PRO A 16 1.22 14.23 5.16
N ALA A 17 0.77 14.83 4.04
CA ALA A 17 0.09 14.13 2.97
C ALA A 17 0.89 12.88 2.55
N ALA A 18 0.40 11.70 2.96
CA ALA A 18 0.86 10.37 2.57
C ALA A 18 2.40 10.17 2.58
N GLY A 19 3.11 10.71 3.57
CA GLY A 19 4.54 10.53 3.73
C GLY A 19 4.89 9.60 4.89
N LYS A 20 5.66 8.55 4.64
CA LYS A 20 6.26 7.74 5.71
C LYS A 20 7.16 8.60 6.60
N VAL A 21 6.88 8.63 7.90
CA VAL A 21 7.83 9.11 8.90
C VAL A 21 8.63 7.92 9.40
N LEU A 22 9.74 7.63 8.71
CA LEU A 22 10.75 6.67 9.14
C LEU A 22 12.02 7.41 9.52
N VAL A 23 12.35 7.41 10.80
CA VAL A 23 13.61 7.98 11.31
C VAL A 23 14.56 6.82 11.62
N LYS A 24 15.57 6.63 10.76
CA LYS A 24 16.63 5.62 10.95
C LYS A 24 17.86 6.25 11.59
N GLY A 25 18.12 5.87 12.83
CA GLY A 25 19.43 6.05 13.47
C GLY A 25 20.36 4.86 13.19
N PRO A 26 21.60 4.92 13.70
CA PRO A 26 22.59 3.84 13.51
C PRO A 26 22.22 2.53 14.21
N ILE A 27 21.33 2.58 15.22
CA ILE A 27 20.94 1.42 16.04
C ILE A 27 19.41 1.26 16.12
N LEU A 28 18.65 2.36 16.10
CA LEU A 28 17.19 2.35 16.27
C LEU A 28 16.50 2.94 15.03
N SER A 29 15.36 2.37 14.68
CA SER A 29 14.43 2.93 13.69
C SER A 29 13.09 3.24 14.33
N PHE A 30 12.60 4.46 14.14
CA PHE A 30 11.26 4.86 14.53
C PHE A 30 10.39 4.90 13.28
N GLU A 31 9.30 4.14 13.29
CA GLU A 31 8.30 4.13 12.23
C GLU A 31 6.95 4.51 12.83
N LEU A 32 6.34 5.59 12.32
CA LEU A 32 4.92 5.85 12.56
C LEU A 32 4.13 4.71 11.90
N ARG A 33 3.11 4.17 12.57
CA ARG A 33 2.24 3.13 12.03
C ARG A 33 0.82 3.24 12.59
N LEU A 34 -0.18 2.93 11.77
CA LEU A 34 -1.53 2.65 12.24
C LEU A 34 -1.55 1.27 12.88
N ARG A 35 -1.91 1.24 14.15
CA ARG A 35 -2.00 0.00 14.95
C ARG A 35 -3.42 -0.39 15.31
N PHE A 36 -4.27 0.60 15.54
CA PHE A 36 -5.69 0.39 15.82
C PHE A 36 -6.47 0.71 14.55
N ILE A 37 -7.01 -0.33 13.93
CA ILE A 37 -7.68 -0.25 12.63
C ILE A 37 -9.18 -0.43 12.88
N PRO A 38 -10.04 0.47 12.38
CA PRO A 38 -11.48 0.29 12.46
C PRO A 38 -11.90 -1.02 11.78
N GLN A 39 -13.02 -1.58 12.22
CA GLN A 39 -13.52 -2.84 11.67
C GLN A 39 -13.82 -2.75 10.15
N SER A 40 -14.06 -1.53 9.66
CA SER A 40 -14.33 -1.26 8.25
C SER A 40 -13.34 -0.25 7.68
N ALA A 41 -12.66 -0.62 6.60
CA ALA A 41 -11.86 0.32 5.81
C ALA A 41 -12.71 1.47 5.25
N TYR A 42 -14.00 1.24 5.00
CA TYR A 42 -14.94 2.28 4.56
C TYR A 42 -15.24 3.29 5.67
N GLU A 43 -15.34 2.85 6.93
CA GLU A 43 -15.49 3.75 8.07
C GLU A 43 -14.24 4.64 8.23
N LEU A 44 -13.05 4.06 8.10
CA LEU A 44 -11.79 4.82 8.12
C LEU A 44 -11.74 5.87 7.01
N LEU A 45 -12.20 5.52 5.80
CA LEU A 45 -12.29 6.46 4.67
C LEU A 45 -13.20 7.65 4.98
N LEU A 46 -14.38 7.41 5.58
CA LEU A 46 -15.35 8.46 5.89
C LEU A 46 -14.92 9.37 7.03
N THR A 47 -14.19 8.82 8.00
CA THR A 47 -13.74 9.55 9.19
C THR A 47 -12.41 10.26 8.98
N GLU A 48 -11.42 9.58 8.41
CA GLU A 48 -10.04 10.05 8.28
C GLU A 48 -9.41 9.55 6.95
N SER A 49 -9.72 10.22 5.84
CA SER A 49 -9.29 9.81 4.50
C SER A 49 -7.76 9.70 4.36
N ASN A 50 -6.99 10.58 5.01
CA ASN A 50 -5.53 10.50 5.00
C ASN A 50 -5.01 9.23 5.69
N ALA A 51 -5.62 8.84 6.82
CA ALA A 51 -5.29 7.61 7.52
C ALA A 51 -5.66 6.38 6.68
N PHE A 52 -6.76 6.44 5.94
CA PHE A 52 -7.17 5.38 5.00
C PHE A 52 -6.12 5.15 3.89
N PHE A 53 -5.66 6.21 3.21
CA PHE A 53 -4.61 6.08 2.20
C PHE A 53 -3.28 5.63 2.80
N TYR A 54 -2.97 6.10 4.00
CA TYR A 54 -1.76 5.71 4.72
C TYR A 54 -1.78 4.23 5.14
N LEU A 55 -2.93 3.71 5.60
CA LEU A 55 -3.09 2.30 5.92
C LEU A 55 -2.76 1.41 4.71
N ASN A 56 -3.24 1.79 3.53
CA ASN A 56 -2.92 1.04 2.31
C ASN A 56 -1.43 1.01 2.01
N GLU A 57 -0.73 2.13 2.17
CA GLU A 57 0.73 2.16 1.98
C GLU A 57 1.43 1.21 2.96
N GLN A 58 1.10 1.33 4.25
CA GLN A 58 1.67 0.51 5.31
C GLN A 58 1.47 -0.99 5.05
N VAL A 59 0.22 -1.39 4.77
CA VAL A 59 -0.12 -2.81 4.57
C VAL A 59 0.50 -3.35 3.27
N PHE A 60 0.58 -2.53 2.22
CA PHE A 60 1.18 -2.95 0.96
C PHE A 60 2.69 -3.23 1.10
N GLU A 61 3.39 -2.47 1.94
CA GLU A 61 4.80 -2.76 2.22
C GLU A 61 4.98 -3.97 3.12
N ASP A 62 4.10 -4.17 4.10
CA ASP A 62 4.11 -5.41 4.88
C ASP A 62 3.89 -6.63 3.97
N PHE A 63 3.00 -6.48 2.99
CA PHE A 63 2.80 -7.47 1.94
C PHE A 63 4.09 -7.74 1.17
N LEU A 64 4.69 -6.72 0.55
CA LEU A 64 5.92 -6.87 -0.23
C LEU A 64 7.11 -7.41 0.59
N GLY A 65 7.24 -6.96 1.84
CA GLY A 65 8.37 -7.27 2.71
C GLY A 65 8.31 -8.65 3.36
N HIS A 66 7.11 -9.17 3.67
CA HIS A 66 6.98 -10.33 4.56
C HIS A 66 6.24 -11.52 3.95
N VAL A 67 5.21 -11.30 3.14
CA VAL A 67 4.27 -12.37 2.72
C VAL A 67 4.08 -12.51 1.21
N ALA A 68 4.54 -11.54 0.43
CA ALA A 68 4.49 -11.51 -1.03
C ALA A 68 4.99 -12.79 -1.69
N TRP A 69 5.94 -13.50 -1.09
CA TRP A 69 6.49 -14.73 -1.66
C TRP A 69 5.50 -15.91 -1.66
N LYS A 70 4.47 -15.90 -0.80
CA LYS A 70 3.45 -16.95 -0.67
C LYS A 70 2.16 -16.68 -1.45
N VAL A 71 2.01 -15.50 -2.03
CA VAL A 71 0.75 -15.07 -2.63
C VAL A 71 0.48 -15.78 -3.96
N SER A 72 -0.79 -15.95 -4.31
CA SER A 72 -1.17 -16.44 -5.63
C SER A 72 -0.78 -15.45 -6.73
N LEU A 73 -0.54 -15.97 -7.94
CA LEU A 73 -0.29 -15.15 -9.13
C LEU A 73 -1.36 -14.07 -9.33
N GLU A 74 -2.63 -14.45 -9.21
CA GLU A 74 -3.77 -13.58 -9.45
C GLU A 74 -3.77 -12.39 -8.48
N ALA A 75 -3.65 -12.66 -7.17
CA ALA A 75 -3.64 -11.61 -6.17
C ALA A 75 -2.40 -10.71 -6.27
N ALA A 76 -1.21 -11.27 -6.59
CA ALA A 76 -0.02 -10.44 -6.86
C ALA A 76 -0.23 -9.47 -8.01
N LEU A 77 -0.78 -9.96 -9.13
CA LEU A 77 -1.01 -9.13 -10.31
C LEU A 77 -2.10 -8.08 -10.06
N GLU A 78 -3.17 -8.44 -9.36
CA GLU A 78 -4.26 -7.53 -9.03
C GLU A 78 -3.78 -6.40 -8.10
N LEU A 79 -3.06 -6.74 -7.02
CA LEU A 79 -2.48 -5.78 -6.09
C LEU A 79 -1.47 -4.84 -6.78
N ALA A 80 -0.59 -5.40 -7.62
CA ALA A 80 0.37 -4.60 -8.37
C ALA A 80 -0.32 -3.64 -9.34
N ALA A 81 -1.36 -4.08 -10.06
CA ALA A 81 -2.07 -3.25 -11.02
C ALA A 81 -2.84 -2.11 -10.32
N LEU A 82 -3.52 -2.41 -9.21
CA LEU A 82 -4.21 -1.41 -8.38
C LEU A 82 -3.23 -0.35 -7.87
N LYS A 83 -2.06 -0.77 -7.38
CA LYS A 83 -1.01 0.14 -6.90
C LYS A 83 -0.49 1.06 -8.00
N VAL A 84 -0.16 0.50 -9.17
CA VAL A 84 0.34 1.28 -10.31
C VAL A 84 -0.69 2.30 -10.80
N CYS A 85 -1.96 1.88 -10.98
CA CYS A 85 -3.02 2.78 -11.40
C CYS A 85 -3.19 3.94 -10.42
N ARG A 86 -3.20 3.65 -9.10
CA ARG A 86 -3.31 4.67 -8.07
C ARG A 86 -2.13 5.66 -8.09
N ASP A 87 -0.89 5.14 -8.14
CA ASP A 87 0.32 5.97 -8.10
C ASP A 87 0.45 6.86 -9.35
N CYS A 88 0.04 6.34 -10.52
CA CYS A 88 0.00 7.11 -11.77
C CYS A 88 -1.03 8.25 -11.68
N LEU A 89 -2.24 7.96 -11.21
CA LEU A 89 -3.29 8.97 -11.08
C LEU A 89 -2.89 10.06 -10.07
N GLU A 90 -2.28 9.68 -8.94
CA GLU A 90 -1.78 10.64 -7.95
C GLU A 90 -0.70 11.57 -8.53
N LYS A 91 0.21 11.03 -9.35
CA LYS A 91 1.22 11.84 -10.05
C LYS A 91 0.59 12.81 -11.06
N GLN A 92 -0.38 12.36 -11.84
CA GLN A 92 -1.06 13.19 -12.84
C GLN A 92 -1.86 14.34 -12.21
N VAL A 93 -2.55 14.06 -11.09
CA VAL A 93 -3.25 15.09 -10.31
C VAL A 93 -2.26 16.14 -9.79
N LYS A 94 -1.09 15.71 -9.30
CA LYS A 94 -0.02 16.64 -8.86
C LYS A 94 0.57 17.47 -10.01
N SER A 95 0.56 16.95 -11.23
CA SER A 95 1.06 17.65 -12.42
C SER A 95 0.01 18.48 -13.17
N CYS A 96 -1.22 18.62 -12.63
CA CYS A 96 -2.35 19.31 -13.29
C CYS A 96 -2.67 18.78 -14.70
N LEU A 97 -2.36 17.51 -14.99
CA LEU A 97 -2.69 16.86 -16.25
C LEU A 97 -4.11 16.27 -16.19
N ASP A 98 -4.59 15.72 -17.32
CA ASP A 98 -5.90 15.05 -17.40
C ASP A 98 -6.04 13.97 -16.30
N HIS A 99 -7.25 13.80 -15.77
CA HIS A 99 -7.57 12.85 -14.70
C HIS A 99 -7.66 11.40 -15.20
N LYS A 100 -6.96 11.08 -16.29
CA LYS A 100 -6.92 9.75 -16.93
C LYS A 100 -5.49 9.23 -16.98
N ILE A 101 -5.33 8.01 -16.48
CA ILE A 101 -4.05 7.30 -16.49
C ILE A 101 -3.62 7.08 -17.94
N ASP A 102 -2.46 7.63 -18.29
CA ASP A 102 -1.79 7.34 -19.55
C ASP A 102 -1.01 6.02 -19.42
N LEU A 103 -1.66 4.93 -19.80
CA LEU A 103 -1.09 3.58 -19.71
C LEU A 103 0.15 3.40 -20.60
N ASP A 104 0.28 4.18 -21.69
CA ASP A 104 1.41 4.07 -22.62
C ASP A 104 2.69 4.67 -22.01
N SER A 105 2.56 5.59 -21.05
CA SER A 105 3.68 6.14 -20.29
C SER A 105 4.26 5.18 -19.24
N ILE A 106 3.55 4.08 -18.93
CA ILE A 106 3.96 3.14 -17.88
C ILE A 106 5.07 2.22 -18.40
N ASN A 107 6.25 2.33 -17.80
CA ASN A 107 7.29 1.32 -17.99
C ASN A 107 6.88 0.01 -17.29
N MET A 108 6.27 -0.89 -18.07
CA MET A 108 5.74 -2.16 -17.57
C MET A 108 6.80 -3.00 -16.85
N ASP A 109 8.01 -3.11 -17.39
CA ASP A 109 9.05 -3.95 -16.78
C ASP A 109 9.46 -3.41 -15.40
N SER A 110 9.63 -2.09 -15.30
CA SER A 110 9.92 -1.43 -14.02
C SER A 110 8.78 -1.60 -13.00
N ALA A 111 7.53 -1.40 -13.43
CA ALA A 111 6.36 -1.59 -12.59
C ALA A 111 6.21 -3.02 -12.09
N MET A 112 6.42 -4.01 -12.97
CA MET A 112 6.39 -5.42 -12.61
C MET A 112 7.48 -5.77 -11.60
N GLN A 113 8.71 -5.28 -11.80
CA GLN A 113 9.82 -5.54 -10.86
C GLN A 113 9.62 -4.85 -9.50
N ALA A 114 8.93 -3.71 -9.46
CA ALA A 114 8.68 -2.96 -8.23
C ALA A 114 7.58 -3.58 -7.37
N PHE A 115 6.51 -4.08 -7.99
CA PHE A 115 5.28 -4.43 -7.26
C PHE A 115 4.90 -5.92 -7.33
N ILE A 116 5.50 -6.71 -8.22
CA ILE A 116 5.23 -8.15 -8.33
C ILE A 116 6.36 -8.94 -7.63
N PRO A 117 6.04 -9.91 -6.76
CA PRO A 117 7.04 -10.71 -6.07
C PRO A 117 7.91 -11.52 -7.05
N LYS A 118 9.20 -11.67 -6.75
CA LYS A 118 10.12 -12.48 -7.58
C LYS A 118 9.69 -13.94 -7.71
N SER A 119 9.07 -14.51 -6.67
CA SER A 119 8.51 -15.86 -6.73
C SER A 119 7.44 -16.02 -7.82
N VAL A 120 6.69 -14.95 -8.08
CA VAL A 120 5.67 -14.90 -9.14
C VAL A 120 6.30 -14.61 -10.50
N LEU A 121 7.27 -13.68 -10.56
CA LEU A 121 7.99 -13.33 -11.80
C LEU A 121 8.81 -14.50 -12.37
N CYS A 122 9.41 -15.32 -11.50
CA CYS A 122 10.28 -16.43 -11.87
C CYS A 122 9.60 -17.81 -11.76
N GLY A 123 8.27 -17.88 -11.67
CA GLY A 123 7.54 -19.15 -11.57
C GLY A 123 7.75 -20.02 -12.81
N GLU A 124 8.16 -21.28 -12.61
CA GLU A 124 8.56 -22.21 -13.69
C GLU A 124 7.48 -22.44 -14.76
N ASN A 125 6.21 -22.24 -14.42
CA ASN A 125 5.06 -22.54 -15.27
C ASN A 125 4.49 -21.33 -16.03
N ILE A 126 5.06 -20.13 -15.86
CA ILE A 126 4.50 -18.91 -16.43
C ILE A 126 5.48 -18.24 -17.38
N LYS A 127 5.08 -18.13 -18.64
CA LYS A 127 5.86 -17.39 -19.64
C LYS A 127 5.83 -15.88 -19.32
N PRO A 128 6.98 -15.17 -19.36
CA PRO A 128 7.03 -13.72 -19.11
C PRO A 128 6.07 -12.90 -19.99
N SER A 129 5.88 -13.31 -21.24
CA SER A 129 4.95 -12.66 -22.18
C SER A 129 3.49 -12.82 -21.76
N ALA A 130 3.11 -13.98 -21.20
CA ALA A 130 1.76 -14.21 -20.69
C ALA A 130 1.51 -13.42 -19.41
N LEU A 131 2.52 -13.30 -18.55
CA LEU A 131 2.46 -12.49 -17.33
C LEU A 131 2.26 -11.02 -17.66
N ARG A 132 3.08 -10.48 -18.56
CA ARG A 132 2.98 -9.09 -19.04
C ARG A 132 1.59 -8.82 -19.62
N ARG A 133 1.06 -9.73 -20.44
CA ARG A 133 -0.30 -9.60 -21.01
C ARG A 133 -1.38 -9.53 -19.94
N GLN A 134 -1.35 -10.43 -18.95
CA GLN A 134 -2.31 -10.42 -17.84
C GLN A 134 -2.23 -9.12 -17.04
N PHE A 135 -1.01 -8.66 -16.74
CA PHE A 135 -0.79 -7.40 -16.06
C PHE A 135 -1.33 -6.21 -16.85
N SER A 136 -1.04 -6.12 -18.16
CA SER A 136 -1.59 -5.07 -19.03
C SER A 136 -3.13 -5.07 -19.08
N GLN A 137 -3.76 -6.25 -19.05
CA GLN A 137 -5.22 -6.37 -19.02
C GLN A 137 -5.79 -5.81 -17.71
N LEU A 138 -5.15 -6.11 -16.58
CA LEU A 138 -5.56 -5.58 -15.28
C LEU A 138 -5.36 -4.06 -15.19
N LEU A 139 -4.27 -3.52 -15.72
CA LEU A 139 -4.06 -2.07 -15.78
C LEU A 139 -5.18 -1.38 -16.56
N LYS A 140 -5.60 -1.92 -17.72
CA LYS A 140 -6.74 -1.40 -18.48
C LYS A 140 -8.06 -1.52 -17.73
N LYS A 141 -8.23 -2.59 -16.96
CA LYS A 141 -9.43 -2.80 -16.13
C LYS A 141 -9.50 -1.80 -14.98
N PHE A 142 -8.37 -1.47 -14.37
CA PHE A 142 -8.32 -0.60 -13.19
C PHE A 142 -8.03 0.86 -13.49
N SER A 143 -7.70 1.21 -14.74
CA SER A 143 -7.45 2.60 -15.13
C SER A 143 -8.66 3.53 -14.97
N SER A 144 -9.87 2.98 -14.85
CA SER A 144 -11.10 3.74 -14.61
C SER A 144 -11.48 3.85 -13.13
N LEU A 145 -10.78 3.18 -12.22
CA LEU A 145 -11.08 3.24 -10.79
C LEU A 145 -10.54 4.54 -10.20
N SER A 146 -11.32 5.12 -9.28
CA SER A 146 -10.82 6.22 -8.44
C SER A 146 -9.72 5.72 -7.49
N PRO A 147 -8.90 6.63 -6.92
CA PRO A 147 -7.91 6.27 -5.90
C PRO A 147 -8.56 5.54 -4.71
N THR A 148 -9.74 6.00 -4.30
CA THR A 148 -10.51 5.43 -3.19
C THR A 148 -10.96 4.00 -3.48
N GLU A 149 -11.56 3.75 -4.64
CA GLU A 149 -11.99 2.40 -5.04
C GLU A 149 -10.80 1.45 -5.18
N SER A 150 -9.68 1.96 -5.71
CA SER A 150 -8.44 1.19 -5.86
C SER A 150 -7.90 0.73 -4.50
N VAL A 151 -7.92 1.63 -3.50
CA VAL A 151 -7.50 1.30 -2.13
C VAL A 151 -8.49 0.35 -1.44
N LEU A 152 -9.79 0.59 -1.54
CA LEU A 152 -10.80 -0.31 -0.94
C LEU A 152 -10.64 -1.74 -1.47
N ARG A 153 -10.45 -1.90 -2.78
CA ARG A 153 -10.14 -3.21 -3.38
C ARG A 153 -8.84 -3.79 -2.85
N SER A 154 -7.77 -2.99 -2.83
CA SER A 154 -6.46 -3.46 -2.35
C SER A 154 -6.53 -3.98 -0.93
N LEU A 155 -7.14 -3.22 0.00
CA LEU A 155 -7.32 -3.62 1.39
C LEU A 155 -8.19 -4.87 1.53
N SER A 156 -9.23 -5.03 0.71
CA SER A 156 -10.07 -6.24 0.73
C SER A 156 -9.32 -7.51 0.33
N ILE A 157 -8.28 -7.41 -0.50
CA ILE A 157 -7.42 -8.54 -0.86
C ILE A 157 -6.34 -8.74 0.22
N LEU A 158 -5.78 -7.64 0.73
CA LEU A 158 -4.68 -7.68 1.70
C LEU A 158 -5.12 -8.17 3.08
N ILE A 159 -6.38 -8.03 3.45
CA ILE A 159 -6.86 -8.48 4.78
C ILE A 159 -6.71 -10.00 4.94
N ASP A 160 -6.98 -10.77 3.89
CA ASP A 160 -6.84 -12.23 3.92
C ASP A 160 -5.38 -12.71 3.85
N ILE A 161 -4.51 -11.91 3.24
CA ILE A 161 -3.09 -12.26 3.00
C ILE A 161 -2.21 -11.83 4.17
N VAL A 162 -2.34 -10.57 4.60
CA VAL A 162 -1.51 -9.94 5.64
C VAL A 162 -2.15 -10.07 7.02
N LYS A 163 -3.49 -10.13 7.10
CA LYS A 163 -4.25 -10.10 8.37
C LYS A 163 -3.88 -8.90 9.23
N PHE A 164 -3.82 -7.73 8.59
CA PHE A 164 -3.33 -6.49 9.20
C PHE A 164 -4.24 -5.96 10.32
N ASP A 165 -5.47 -6.46 10.44
CA ASP A 165 -6.47 -6.11 11.43
C ASP A 165 -6.29 -6.84 12.77
N VAL A 166 -5.37 -7.80 12.86
CA VAL A 166 -5.13 -8.60 14.06
C VAL A 166 -3.65 -8.72 14.39
N GLU A 167 -3.34 -8.75 15.68
CA GLU A 167 -2.00 -9.08 16.19
C GLU A 167 -2.04 -10.40 16.96
N ILE A 168 -1.13 -11.32 16.63
CA ILE A 168 -1.07 -12.65 17.23
C ILE A 168 0.10 -12.73 18.20
N PHE A 169 -0.22 -12.99 19.48
CA PHE A 169 0.77 -13.15 20.54
C PHE A 169 0.83 -14.60 21.00
N LYS A 170 2.03 -15.19 21.05
CA LYS A 170 2.25 -16.47 21.71
C LYS A 170 2.37 -16.22 23.21
N ALA A 171 1.43 -16.74 23.98
CA ALA A 171 1.39 -16.60 25.44
C ALA A 171 0.89 -17.89 26.09
N SER A 172 1.17 -18.05 27.38
CA SER A 172 0.54 -19.05 28.24
C SER A 172 -0.47 -18.36 29.13
N MET A 173 -1.69 -18.90 29.19
CA MET A 173 -2.72 -18.46 30.14
C MET A 173 -2.71 -19.41 31.34
N GLY A 174 -2.67 -18.84 32.54
CA GLY A 174 -2.75 -19.54 33.82
C GLY A 174 -4.16 -19.59 34.38
#